data_AF-A0A1E3LFB1-F1
#
_entry.id   AF-A0A1E3LFB1-F1
#
_cell.length_a   1.000
_cell.length_b   1.000
_cell.length_c   1.000
_cell.angle_alpha   90.00
_cell.angle_beta   90.00
_cell.angle_gamma   90.00
#
_symmetry.space_group_name_H-M   'P 1'
#
loop_
_entity.id
_entity.type
_entity.pdbx_description
1 polymer ?
#
loop_
_entity_poly.entity_id
_entity_poly.type
_entity_poly.pdbx_seq_one_letter_code
_entity_poly.pdbx_strand_id
1 'polypeptide(L)'
;MKRLVVTTALLALWVCAVPNAASKATIAKSPPATTQVPQPATAPGPRTDLKGTKTLLIVPVSFTDYPYGDVKLTQNIVFGVTRNFQPFNFRQYLHDVSRTHLLLSDGFQGTGAHPLPAIVKLGGVPPACDPKAIIKATQDALAASKTDTDRFDYVLIDVSSTIKACTGKDYAAPSEKWMVSMGLSKVETLAYLFGRAAGFADAKTVGNCAVTQGKWRLNDRCATSSAMDWSDPMSPGHKGMYPVSYQLYAGWLKDTDNPIVAGADLDRSLPLARIWETRSKKPVGKTPPAEAPVGYRIARKDGSFLQIEYRRPYEVFEEWNPTAALAKGVTIRITRVQARSIASAIVDPTNAGSGPVQTSLLAGQSLSDDLSGKTITVESVDANVAKLHIKSISDVPAAP
;
A
#
# COMPACT_ATOMS: atom_id res chain seq x y z
N MET A 1 -13.47 -84.33 37.11
CA MET A 1 -14.36 -84.47 38.28
C MET A 1 -15.39 -83.34 38.26
N LYS A 2 -16.67 -83.70 38.42
CA LYS A 2 -17.83 -82.99 39.00
C LYS A 2 -17.82 -81.44 38.94
N ARG A 3 -18.70 -80.84 38.12
CA ARG A 3 -20.04 -80.28 38.48
C ARG A 3 -20.00 -79.02 39.35
N LEU A 4 -20.48 -77.90 38.81
CA LEU A 4 -21.62 -77.09 39.29
C LEU A 4 -21.82 -75.95 38.26
N VAL A 5 -22.93 -75.74 37.54
CA VAL A 5 -24.38 -75.75 37.83
C VAL A 5 -24.85 -74.48 38.56
N VAL A 6 -25.71 -73.76 37.83
CA VAL A 6 -26.87 -72.91 38.19
C VAL A 6 -26.70 -71.37 38.13
N THR A 7 -27.24 -70.70 37.08
CA THR A 7 -28.61 -70.14 36.85
C THR A 7 -28.75 -68.74 37.52
N THR A 8 -29.36 -67.67 36.98
CA THR A 8 -30.55 -67.52 36.11
C THR A 8 -30.69 -66.07 35.62
N ALA A 9 -31.12 -65.91 34.35
CA ALA A 9 -32.15 -65.02 33.73
C ALA A 9 -32.43 -63.59 34.28
N LEU A 10 -32.94 -62.59 33.55
CA LEU A 10 -33.75 -62.46 32.31
C LEU A 10 -33.26 -61.19 31.55
N LEU A 11 -33.10 -61.16 30.23
CA LEU A 11 -34.08 -61.13 29.13
C LEU A 11 -35.08 -59.94 29.12
N ALA A 12 -34.82 -58.98 28.24
CA ALA A 12 -35.85 -58.37 27.40
C ALA A 12 -35.25 -58.05 26.02
N LEU A 13 -35.66 -58.85 25.03
CA LEU A 13 -35.46 -58.66 23.60
C LEU A 13 -36.34 -57.51 23.09
N TRP A 14 -35.89 -56.85 22.01
CA TRP A 14 -36.65 -56.71 20.75
C TRP A 14 -35.70 -56.32 19.59
N VAL A 15 -35.20 -57.33 18.85
CA VAL A 15 -35.47 -57.66 17.42
C VAL A 15 -36.03 -56.50 16.58
N CYS A 16 -35.65 -56.17 15.33
CA CYS A 16 -34.69 -56.57 14.28
C CYS A 16 -34.71 -55.37 13.29
N ALA A 17 -33.72 -55.07 12.44
CA ALA A 17 -33.29 -55.90 11.32
C ALA A 17 -32.00 -55.33 10.68
N VAL A 18 -31.19 -56.25 10.16
CA VAL A 18 -30.01 -56.07 9.29
C VAL A 18 -30.42 -56.63 7.91
N PRO A 19 -29.88 -56.20 6.76
CA PRO A 19 -28.60 -56.77 6.32
C PRO A 19 -27.61 -55.80 5.64
N ASN A 20 -26.35 -56.13 5.91
CA ASN A 20 -25.11 -55.78 5.23
C ASN A 20 -25.15 -55.74 3.69
N ALA A 21 -24.33 -54.86 3.12
CA ALA A 21 -23.46 -55.22 2.00
C ALA A 21 -22.05 -54.65 2.25
N ALA A 22 -21.06 -55.53 2.11
CA ALA A 22 -19.67 -55.36 2.53
C ALA A 22 -18.82 -54.57 1.52
N SER A 23 -17.73 -53.95 2.00
CA SER A 23 -16.40 -54.26 1.44
C SER A 23 -15.25 -53.83 2.35
N LYS A 24 -14.16 -54.60 2.25
CA LYS A 24 -12.99 -54.71 3.12
C LYS A 24 -12.15 -53.42 3.21
N ALA A 25 -11.75 -53.05 4.43
CA ALA A 25 -10.76 -52.01 4.69
C ALA A 25 -9.33 -52.59 4.63
N THR A 26 -8.50 -52.00 3.78
CA THR A 26 -7.06 -52.22 3.69
C THR A 26 -6.36 -51.43 4.80
N ILE A 27 -5.47 -52.09 5.55
CA ILE A 27 -4.63 -51.50 6.59
C ILE A 27 -3.62 -50.55 5.95
N ALA A 28 -3.75 -49.24 6.20
CA ALA A 28 -2.74 -48.25 5.84
C ALA A 28 -1.83 -47.96 7.04
N LYS A 29 -0.52 -48.15 6.84
CA LYS A 29 0.56 -47.75 7.76
C LYS A 29 0.49 -46.24 8.04
N SER A 30 0.39 -45.85 9.30
CA SER A 30 0.55 -44.45 9.72
C SER A 30 2.00 -43.98 9.56
N PRO A 31 2.27 -42.78 9.02
CA PRO A 31 3.61 -42.19 9.03
C PRO A 31 4.01 -41.74 10.45
N PRO A 32 5.32 -41.66 10.76
CA PRO A 32 5.78 -41.22 12.07
C PRO A 32 5.44 -39.75 12.30
N ALA A 33 5.04 -39.42 13.54
CA ALA A 33 4.69 -38.08 13.97
C ALA A 33 5.91 -37.15 13.87
N THR A 34 5.88 -36.22 12.93
CA THR A 34 6.85 -35.13 12.84
C THR A 34 6.58 -34.16 13.98
N THR A 35 7.51 -34.05 14.92
CA THR A 35 7.50 -33.03 15.96
C THR A 35 7.63 -31.66 15.27
N GLN A 36 6.50 -30.97 15.09
CA GLN A 36 6.52 -29.59 14.62
C GLN A 36 7.10 -28.71 15.72
N VAL A 37 8.32 -28.22 15.51
CA VAL A 37 8.84 -27.05 16.22
C VAL A 37 7.84 -25.91 15.99
N PRO A 38 7.36 -25.21 17.04
CA PRO A 38 6.45 -24.08 16.86
C PRO A 38 7.12 -23.06 15.94
N GLN A 39 6.55 -22.87 14.75
CA GLN A 39 6.96 -21.81 13.85
C GLN A 39 6.73 -20.48 14.58
N PRO A 40 7.75 -19.60 14.72
CA PRO A 40 7.55 -18.29 15.31
C PRO A 40 6.40 -17.60 14.56
N ALA A 41 5.48 -16.98 15.28
CA ALA A 41 4.39 -16.21 14.68
C ALA A 41 4.97 -15.30 13.58
N THR A 42 4.62 -15.58 12.33
CA THR A 42 5.04 -14.79 11.17
C THR A 42 4.69 -13.34 11.47
N ALA A 43 5.70 -12.46 11.41
CA ALA A 43 5.47 -11.02 11.51
C ALA A 43 4.32 -10.62 10.57
N PRO A 44 3.43 -9.71 10.99
CA PRO A 44 2.29 -9.34 10.17
C PRO A 44 2.80 -8.82 8.82
N GLY A 45 2.25 -9.40 7.75
CA GLY A 45 2.46 -8.92 6.39
C GLY A 45 2.08 -7.43 6.25
N PRO A 46 2.39 -6.80 5.11
CA PRO A 46 1.92 -5.44 4.88
C PRO A 46 0.39 -5.37 5.07
N ARG A 47 -0.16 -4.24 5.56
CA ARG A 47 -1.58 -4.15 5.94
C ARG A 47 -2.50 -4.20 4.73
N THR A 48 -3.37 -5.22 4.68
CA THR A 48 -4.41 -5.39 3.65
C THR A 48 -5.79 -4.93 4.11
N ASP A 49 -5.92 -4.46 5.36
CA ASP A 49 -7.17 -4.13 6.03
C ASP A 49 -7.49 -2.62 6.03
N LEU A 50 -6.94 -1.87 5.08
CA LEU A 50 -7.03 -0.40 5.02
C LEU A 50 -8.39 0.08 4.47
N LYS A 51 -9.49 -0.49 4.96
CA LYS A 51 -10.86 -0.19 4.53
C LYS A 51 -11.76 0.14 5.71
N GLY A 52 -12.93 0.68 5.41
CA GLY A 52 -13.93 1.07 6.38
C GLY A 52 -13.50 2.30 7.16
N THR A 53 -14.02 2.43 8.38
CA THR A 53 -13.62 3.50 9.29
C THR A 53 -12.40 3.07 10.08
N LYS A 54 -11.35 3.89 10.04
CA LYS A 54 -10.16 3.78 10.88
C LYS A 54 -10.06 4.96 11.82
N THR A 55 -9.56 4.71 13.01
CA THR A 55 -9.48 5.69 14.09
C THR A 55 -8.04 6.17 14.28
N LEU A 56 -7.85 7.48 14.48
CA LEU A 56 -6.56 8.10 14.72
C LEU A 56 -6.60 8.96 15.99
N LEU A 57 -5.71 8.66 16.93
CA LEU A 57 -5.43 9.51 18.08
C LEU A 57 -4.33 10.53 17.72
N ILE A 58 -4.58 11.81 17.96
CA ILE A 58 -3.56 12.87 17.86
C ILE A 58 -3.01 13.15 19.25
N VAL A 59 -1.68 13.13 19.38
CA VAL A 59 -0.95 13.32 20.64
C VAL A 59 0.08 14.44 20.45
N PRO A 60 -0.30 15.72 20.63
CA PRO A 60 0.67 16.80 20.64
C PRO A 60 1.56 16.69 21.88
N VAL A 61 2.88 16.73 21.71
CA VAL A 61 3.84 16.58 22.81
C VAL A 61 4.68 17.82 23.04
N SER A 62 4.81 18.22 24.30
CA SER A 62 5.77 19.24 24.74
C SER A 62 6.95 18.58 25.43
N PHE A 63 8.13 19.17 25.32
CA PHE A 63 9.28 18.86 26.17
C PHE A 63 9.52 20.01 27.15
N THR A 64 10.30 19.79 28.21
CA THR A 64 10.53 20.77 29.29
C THR A 64 10.85 22.18 28.80
N ASP A 65 11.75 22.31 27.82
CA ASP A 65 12.19 23.60 27.27
C ASP A 65 11.53 23.97 25.93
N TYR A 66 10.66 23.10 25.43
CA TYR A 66 10.05 23.22 24.10
C TYR A 66 8.56 22.96 24.21
N PRO A 67 7.77 23.99 24.61
CA PRO A 67 6.33 23.88 24.63
C PRO A 67 5.80 23.59 23.23
N TYR A 68 4.73 22.81 23.18
CA TYR A 68 4.00 22.57 21.95
C TYR A 68 3.25 23.84 21.54
N GLY A 69 3.21 24.09 20.23
CA GLY A 69 2.59 25.27 19.65
C GLY A 69 1.06 25.15 19.56
N ASP A 70 0.50 25.66 18.47
CA ASP A 70 -0.94 25.67 18.26
C ASP A 70 -1.49 24.28 17.89
N VAL A 71 -2.13 23.62 18.84
CA VAL A 71 -2.85 22.35 18.66
C VAL A 71 -3.93 22.43 17.58
N LYS A 72 -4.55 23.61 17.38
CA LYS A 72 -5.58 23.78 16.36
C LYS A 72 -5.02 23.59 14.96
N LEU A 73 -3.75 23.94 14.71
CA LEU A 73 -3.12 23.73 13.41
C LEU A 73 -3.07 22.24 13.07
N THR A 74 -2.56 21.42 13.98
CA THR A 74 -2.48 19.97 13.83
C THR A 74 -3.86 19.35 13.68
N GLN A 75 -4.82 19.75 14.53
CA GLN A 75 -6.20 19.30 14.42
C GLN A 75 -6.79 19.65 13.04
N ASN A 76 -6.51 20.85 12.53
CA ASN A 76 -7.03 21.30 11.25
C ASN A 76 -6.41 20.56 10.06
N ILE A 77 -5.11 20.26 10.11
CA ILE A 77 -4.42 19.47 9.09
C ILE A 77 -5.02 18.06 9.02
N VAL A 78 -5.36 17.45 10.16
CA VAL A 78 -5.88 16.08 10.20
C VAL A 78 -7.39 16.04 9.90
N PHE A 79 -8.19 16.82 10.62
CA PHE A 79 -9.66 16.71 10.69
C PHE A 79 -10.40 18.04 10.44
N GLY A 80 -9.70 19.14 10.17
CA GLY A 80 -10.30 20.47 10.07
C GLY A 80 -11.28 20.63 8.90
N VAL A 81 -12.08 21.68 8.94
CA VAL A 81 -12.86 22.13 7.77
C VAL A 81 -11.98 23.01 6.89
N THR A 82 -12.07 22.85 5.57
CA THR A 82 -11.29 23.65 4.62
C THR A 82 -11.71 25.11 4.72
N ARG A 83 -10.80 25.98 5.17
CA ARG A 83 -10.80 27.43 4.88
C ARG A 83 -9.43 28.05 5.20
N ASN A 84 -8.93 28.83 4.25
CA ASN A 84 -7.87 29.84 4.32
C ASN A 84 -6.39 29.42 4.22
N PHE A 85 -5.97 28.17 4.48
CA PHE A 85 -4.52 27.83 4.43
C PHE A 85 -4.11 26.48 3.78
N GLN A 86 -5.02 25.52 3.61
CA GLN A 86 -4.76 24.24 2.94
C GLN A 86 -5.98 23.86 2.07
N PRO A 87 -5.80 23.36 0.83
CA PRO A 87 -6.91 23.03 -0.07
C PRO A 87 -7.72 21.82 0.42
N PHE A 88 -7.15 20.96 1.26
CA PHE A 88 -7.78 19.77 1.84
C PHE A 88 -7.14 19.43 3.20
N ASN A 89 -7.81 18.58 3.99
CA ASN A 89 -7.27 17.97 5.21
C ASN A 89 -6.92 16.48 4.96
N PHE A 90 -6.21 15.85 5.90
CA PHE A 90 -5.77 14.47 5.76
C PHE A 90 -6.91 13.45 5.71
N ARG A 91 -8.00 13.68 6.46
CA ARG A 91 -9.21 12.84 6.38
C ARG A 91 -9.81 12.85 4.97
N GLN A 92 -9.92 14.02 4.33
CA GLN A 92 -10.41 14.19 2.97
C GLN A 92 -9.45 13.54 1.96
N TYR A 93 -8.14 13.75 2.14
CA TYR A 93 -7.12 13.09 1.33
C TYR A 93 -7.30 11.56 1.35
N LEU A 94 -7.34 10.93 2.54
CA LEU A 94 -7.51 9.48 2.66
C LEU A 94 -8.83 9.00 2.05
N HIS A 95 -9.92 9.75 2.25
CA HIS A 95 -11.20 9.43 1.65
C HIS A 95 -11.12 9.39 0.11
N ASP A 96 -10.49 10.37 -0.50
CA ASP A 96 -10.45 10.49 -1.96
C ASP A 96 -9.43 9.52 -2.59
N VAL A 97 -8.22 9.43 -2.05
CA VAL A 97 -7.18 8.52 -2.58
C VAL A 97 -7.53 7.04 -2.39
N SER A 98 -8.37 6.74 -1.39
CA SER A 98 -8.92 5.39 -1.19
C SER A 98 -10.18 5.11 -1.99
N ARG A 99 -10.65 6.05 -2.83
CA ARG A 99 -11.90 5.92 -3.58
C ARG A 99 -13.09 5.62 -2.67
N THR A 100 -13.18 6.33 -1.55
CA THR A 100 -14.21 6.17 -0.51
C THR A 100 -14.11 4.86 0.29
N HIS A 101 -13.10 4.02 0.06
CA HIS A 101 -12.94 2.77 0.80
C HIS A 101 -12.44 2.97 2.22
N LEU A 102 -11.77 4.08 2.52
CA LEU A 102 -11.21 4.40 3.83
C LEU A 102 -11.75 5.74 4.34
N LEU A 103 -12.28 5.73 5.56
CA LEU A 103 -12.66 6.94 6.27
C LEU A 103 -11.83 7.05 7.55
N LEU A 104 -11.20 8.20 7.76
CA LEU A 104 -10.53 8.49 9.03
C LEU A 104 -11.50 9.16 10.01
N SER A 105 -11.47 8.71 11.27
CA SER A 105 -12.20 9.26 12.40
C SER A 105 -11.23 9.52 13.56
N ASP A 106 -11.56 10.48 14.41
CA ASP A 106 -10.89 10.74 15.69
C ASP A 106 -11.42 9.83 16.82
N GLY A 107 -12.33 8.90 16.53
CA GLY A 107 -12.93 7.99 17.50
C GLY A 107 -14.03 8.61 18.38
N PHE A 108 -14.36 9.90 18.19
CA PHE A 108 -15.42 10.59 18.92
C PHE A 108 -16.72 10.61 18.11
N GLN A 109 -17.81 10.15 18.71
CA GLN A 109 -19.14 10.23 18.09
C GLN A 109 -19.82 11.54 18.50
N GLY A 110 -20.01 12.49 17.56
CA GLY A 110 -20.84 13.69 17.83
C GLY A 110 -20.55 14.95 16.98
N THR A 111 -21.64 15.64 16.64
CA THR A 111 -21.86 17.08 16.32
C THR A 111 -20.91 17.89 15.44
N GLY A 112 -19.95 17.29 14.73
CA GLY A 112 -19.22 17.96 13.64
C GLY A 112 -18.07 18.88 14.07
N ALA A 113 -17.79 19.00 15.37
CA ALA A 113 -16.58 19.63 15.89
C ALA A 113 -15.68 18.56 16.53
N HIS A 114 -14.47 18.41 15.97
CA HIS A 114 -13.47 17.49 16.50
C HIS A 114 -12.82 18.09 17.77
N PRO A 115 -12.72 17.35 18.89
CA PRO A 115 -12.14 17.89 20.12
C PRO A 115 -10.65 18.22 19.93
N LEU A 116 -10.18 19.29 20.57
CA LEU A 116 -8.76 19.59 20.59
C LEU A 116 -8.03 18.59 21.49
N PRO A 117 -6.96 17.94 21.00
CA PRO A 117 -6.23 16.98 21.80
C PRO A 117 -5.47 17.68 22.94
N ALA A 118 -5.42 17.03 24.09
CA ALA A 118 -4.65 17.51 25.22
C ALA A 118 -3.15 17.38 24.93
N ILE A 119 -2.37 18.40 25.33
CA ILE A 119 -0.91 18.37 25.20
C ILE A 119 -0.33 17.42 26.25
N VAL A 120 0.43 16.43 25.79
CA VAL A 120 1.17 15.52 26.64
C VAL A 120 2.53 16.13 26.96
N LYS A 121 2.82 16.28 28.25
CA LYS A 121 4.12 16.78 28.72
C LYS A 121 5.10 15.61 28.82
N LEU A 122 6.11 15.65 27.97
CA LEU A 122 7.29 14.82 28.06
C LEU A 122 8.38 15.57 28.85
N GLY A 123 9.37 14.83 29.33
CA GLY A 123 10.53 15.40 30.02
C GLY A 123 11.49 16.11 29.06
N GLY A 124 12.79 15.85 29.20
CA GLY A 124 13.80 16.36 28.27
C GLY A 124 13.67 15.75 26.86
N VAL A 125 14.13 16.49 25.85
CA VAL A 125 14.19 15.99 24.46
C VAL A 125 15.18 14.82 24.39
N PRO A 126 14.78 13.65 23.84
CA PRO A 126 15.70 12.53 23.69
C PRO A 126 16.92 12.88 22.81
N PRO A 127 18.10 12.29 23.08
CA PRO A 127 19.28 12.49 22.25
C PRO A 127 19.00 12.25 20.77
N ALA A 128 19.53 13.15 19.92
CA ALA A 128 19.34 13.13 18.47
C ALA A 128 17.87 13.12 18.00
N CYS A 129 16.91 13.48 18.87
CA CYS A 129 15.48 13.35 18.62
C CYS A 129 15.07 11.96 18.14
N ASP A 130 15.58 10.90 18.80
CA ASP A 130 15.24 9.52 18.45
C ASP A 130 13.71 9.29 18.51
N PRO A 131 13.05 9.00 17.37
CA PRO A 131 11.60 8.81 17.35
C PRO A 131 11.14 7.61 18.18
N LYS A 132 11.97 6.57 18.35
CA LYS A 132 11.60 5.41 19.18
C LYS A 132 11.55 5.77 20.67
N ALA A 133 12.51 6.57 21.13
CA ALA A 133 12.49 7.10 22.49
C ALA A 133 11.28 8.03 22.73
N ILE A 134 10.90 8.83 21.73
CA ILE A 134 9.70 9.70 21.80
C ILE A 134 8.42 8.86 21.87
N ILE A 135 8.29 7.81 21.06
CA ILE A 135 7.18 6.86 21.13
C ILE A 135 7.09 6.25 22.54
N LYS A 136 8.21 5.75 23.08
CA LYS A 136 8.23 5.12 24.41
C LYS A 136 7.84 6.10 25.52
N ALA A 137 8.39 7.31 25.52
CA ALA A 137 8.04 8.34 26.50
C ALA A 137 6.56 8.73 26.42
N THR A 138 6.00 8.76 25.21
CA THR A 138 4.59 9.08 24.98
C THR A 138 3.68 7.94 25.46
N GLN A 139 4.05 6.68 25.22
CA GLN A 139 3.35 5.51 25.75
C GLN A 139 3.30 5.53 27.29
N ASP A 140 4.42 5.83 27.95
CA ASP A 140 4.48 5.91 29.40
C ASP A 140 3.58 7.03 29.96
N ALA A 141 3.59 8.20 29.31
CA ALA A 141 2.76 9.33 29.71
C ALA A 141 1.26 9.05 29.51
N LEU A 142 0.88 8.45 28.38
CA LEU A 142 -0.51 8.05 28.09
C LEU A 142 -1.00 6.95 29.03
N ALA A 143 -0.14 6.00 29.39
CA ALA A 143 -0.45 4.98 30.38
C ALA A 143 -0.69 5.59 31.76
N ALA A 144 0.14 6.56 32.17
CA ALA A 144 -0.03 7.27 33.44
C ALA A 144 -1.35 8.08 33.49
N SER A 145 -1.80 8.64 32.35
CA SER A 145 -3.10 9.30 32.22
C SER A 145 -4.27 8.35 31.96
N LYS A 146 -4.04 7.03 31.95
CA LYS A 146 -5.04 5.98 31.67
C LYS A 146 -5.72 6.15 30.29
N THR A 147 -4.99 6.67 29.31
CA THR A 147 -5.48 6.79 27.93
C THR A 147 -5.33 5.44 27.24
N ASP A 148 -6.45 4.83 26.85
CA ASP A 148 -6.47 3.58 26.11
C ASP A 148 -6.15 3.81 24.63
N THR A 149 -4.90 3.52 24.25
CA THR A 149 -4.43 3.67 22.86
C THR A 149 -4.79 2.48 21.96
N ASP A 150 -5.35 1.39 22.52
CA ASP A 150 -5.68 0.19 21.74
C ASP A 150 -7.04 0.30 21.05
N ARG A 151 -7.85 1.27 21.46
CA ARG A 151 -9.08 1.67 20.76
C ARG A 151 -8.84 2.43 19.45
N PHE A 152 -7.59 2.79 19.16
CA PHE A 152 -7.23 3.54 17.97
C PHE A 152 -6.41 2.67 17.01
N ASP A 153 -6.77 2.70 15.72
CA ASP A 153 -6.02 2.01 14.67
C ASP A 153 -4.64 2.65 14.43
N TYR A 154 -4.52 3.95 14.71
CA TYR A 154 -3.32 4.76 14.53
C TYR A 154 -3.14 5.77 15.65
N VAL A 155 -1.88 6.12 15.92
CA VAL A 155 -1.49 7.20 16.85
C VAL A 155 -0.49 8.11 16.16
N LEU A 156 -0.81 9.39 16.06
CA LEU A 156 0.07 10.45 15.57
C LEU A 156 0.60 11.24 16.76
N ILE A 157 1.87 11.07 17.06
CA ILE A 157 2.62 11.93 17.97
C ILE A 157 3.11 13.12 17.15
N ASP A 158 2.74 14.33 17.52
CA ASP A 158 3.30 15.54 16.89
C ASP A 158 4.17 16.30 17.87
N VAL A 159 5.42 16.51 17.48
CA VAL A 159 6.44 17.22 18.25
C VAL A 159 6.47 18.69 17.85
N SER A 160 6.80 19.56 18.80
CA SER A 160 6.95 21.00 18.54
C SER A 160 7.95 21.29 17.40
N SER A 161 7.53 22.08 16.41
CA SER A 161 8.36 22.53 15.28
C SER A 161 9.48 23.52 15.67
N THR A 162 9.51 23.93 16.93
CA THR A 162 10.54 24.81 17.50
C THR A 162 11.85 24.08 17.76
N ILE A 163 11.84 22.74 17.88
CA ILE A 163 13.03 21.93 18.10
C ILE A 163 13.73 21.67 16.77
N LYS A 164 14.56 22.62 16.32
CA LYS A 164 15.23 22.55 15.01
C LYS A 164 16.10 21.31 14.82
N ALA A 165 16.67 20.76 15.89
CA ALA A 165 17.44 19.52 15.86
C ALA A 165 16.59 18.28 15.47
N CYS A 166 15.26 18.37 15.60
CA CYS A 166 14.34 17.29 15.25
C CYS A 166 13.84 17.35 13.80
N THR A 167 14.07 18.45 13.08
CA THR A 167 13.55 18.64 11.71
C THR A 167 14.00 17.52 10.77
N GLY A 168 13.06 16.96 10.00
CA GLY A 168 13.32 15.89 9.02
C GLY A 168 13.48 14.49 9.63
N LYS A 169 13.17 14.31 10.91
CA LYS A 169 13.22 13.01 11.60
C LYS A 169 11.83 12.37 11.78
N ASP A 170 10.88 12.75 10.91
CA ASP A 170 9.55 12.15 10.85
C ASP A 170 9.65 10.62 10.73
N TYR A 171 8.83 9.91 11.49
CA TYR A 171 8.98 8.47 11.64
C TYR A 171 7.66 7.72 11.79
N ALA A 172 7.48 6.69 10.98
CA ALA A 172 6.58 5.58 11.26
C ALA A 172 7.25 4.26 10.83
N ALA A 173 7.02 3.17 11.56
CA ALA A 173 7.53 1.87 11.16
C ALA A 173 6.56 1.14 10.20
N PRO A 174 7.06 0.33 9.25
CA PRO A 174 6.22 -0.46 8.36
C PRO A 174 5.19 -1.31 9.10
N SER A 175 3.91 -1.12 8.76
CA SER A 175 2.80 -1.89 9.34
C SER A 175 2.65 -1.74 10.86
N GLU A 176 2.97 -0.56 11.40
CA GLU A 176 2.79 -0.23 12.82
C GLU A 176 1.85 0.97 13.00
N LYS A 177 1.17 1.05 14.15
CA LYS A 177 0.18 2.11 14.41
C LYS A 177 0.78 3.47 14.76
N TRP A 178 2.05 3.53 15.15
CA TRP A 178 2.69 4.74 15.70
C TRP A 178 3.37 5.56 14.61
N MET A 179 3.03 6.84 14.56
CA MET A 179 3.62 7.85 13.70
C MET A 179 4.14 9.01 14.55
N VAL A 180 5.30 9.54 14.20
CA VAL A 180 5.93 10.70 14.82
C VAL A 180 6.15 11.74 13.74
N SER A 181 5.53 12.90 13.92
CA SER A 181 5.75 14.10 13.13
C SER A 181 6.64 15.06 13.92
N MET A 182 7.63 15.65 13.26
CA MET A 182 8.60 16.57 13.86
C MET A 182 8.23 18.02 13.54
N GLY A 183 6.99 18.39 13.85
CA GLY A 183 6.41 19.69 13.54
C GLY A 183 5.48 19.63 12.34
N LEU A 184 4.28 19.07 12.56
CA LEU A 184 3.31 18.89 11.50
C LEU A 184 2.90 20.24 10.93
N SER A 185 3.02 20.37 9.61
CA SER A 185 2.64 21.60 8.91
C SER A 185 1.82 21.36 7.64
N LYS A 186 1.83 20.13 7.10
CA LYS A 186 1.17 19.84 5.82
C LYS A 186 0.68 18.39 5.73
N VAL A 187 -0.33 18.18 4.88
CA VAL A 187 -0.98 16.86 4.69
C VAL A 187 -0.05 15.84 4.04
N GLU A 188 0.90 16.28 3.21
CA GLU A 188 1.88 15.42 2.53
C GLU A 188 2.77 14.66 3.53
N THR A 189 3.10 15.30 4.65
CA THR A 189 3.87 14.64 5.71
C THR A 189 3.06 13.49 6.32
N LEU A 190 1.75 13.70 6.52
CA LEU A 190 0.85 12.65 6.99
C LEU A 190 0.62 11.56 5.96
N ALA A 191 0.53 11.90 4.67
CA ALA A 191 0.45 10.90 3.61
C ALA A 191 1.69 9.99 3.65
N TYR A 192 2.89 10.57 3.70
CA TYR A 192 4.13 9.78 3.83
C TYR A 192 4.14 8.90 5.10
N LEU A 193 3.83 9.47 6.28
CA LEU A 193 3.83 8.74 7.55
C LEU A 193 2.78 7.62 7.59
N PHE A 194 1.57 7.90 7.12
CA PHE A 194 0.50 6.92 7.02
C PHE A 194 0.87 5.82 6.04
N GLY A 195 1.46 6.16 4.89
CA GLY A 195 1.95 5.19 3.94
C GLY A 195 2.94 4.23 4.59
N ARG A 196 3.90 4.73 5.38
CA ARG A 196 4.79 3.84 6.15
C ARG A 196 4.03 3.00 7.17
N ALA A 197 3.13 3.59 7.96
CA ALA A 197 2.28 2.86 8.91
C ALA A 197 1.41 1.78 8.24
N ALA A 198 1.01 1.99 6.98
CA ALA A 198 0.29 1.05 6.13
C ALA A 198 1.20 -0.06 5.54
N GLY A 199 2.52 0.10 5.63
CA GLY A 199 3.49 -0.83 5.05
C GLY A 199 3.93 -0.45 3.64
N PHE A 200 3.79 0.79 3.21
CA PHE A 200 4.38 1.26 1.95
C PHE A 200 5.84 1.67 2.22
N ALA A 201 6.77 1.17 1.41
CA ALA A 201 8.18 1.52 1.54
C ALA A 201 8.48 2.84 0.83
N ASP A 202 9.59 3.48 1.20
CA ASP A 202 10.07 4.69 0.51
C ASP A 202 10.24 4.44 -0.99
N ALA A 203 9.74 5.38 -1.79
CA ALA A 203 9.82 5.31 -3.24
C ALA A 203 11.27 5.27 -3.72
N LYS A 204 11.51 4.54 -4.81
CA LYS A 204 12.80 4.47 -5.50
C LYS A 204 12.63 4.81 -6.97
N THR A 205 13.75 5.00 -7.64
CA THR A 205 13.82 5.11 -9.09
C THR A 205 14.74 4.05 -9.65
N VAL A 206 14.34 3.41 -10.74
CA VAL A 206 15.21 2.58 -11.57
C VAL A 206 15.48 3.32 -12.87
N GLY A 207 16.71 3.73 -13.08
CA GLY A 207 17.14 4.48 -14.26
C GLY A 207 18.50 3.99 -14.76
N ASN A 208 19.15 4.79 -15.60
CA ASN A 208 20.42 4.45 -16.26
C ASN A 208 20.36 3.10 -17.01
N CYS A 209 19.18 2.78 -17.55
CA CYS A 209 18.98 1.58 -18.34
C CYS A 209 19.54 1.74 -19.76
N ALA A 210 19.98 0.63 -20.35
CA ALA A 210 20.47 0.63 -21.73
C ALA A 210 19.33 0.80 -22.74
N VAL A 211 19.62 1.40 -23.89
CA VAL A 211 18.73 1.41 -25.06
C VAL A 211 19.24 0.40 -26.07
N THR A 212 18.40 -0.54 -26.50
CA THR A 212 18.73 -1.57 -27.51
C THR A 212 17.68 -1.53 -28.61
N GLN A 213 18.09 -1.38 -29.88
CA GLN A 213 17.18 -1.28 -31.03
C GLN A 213 16.07 -0.23 -30.85
N GLY A 214 16.41 0.94 -30.28
CA GLY A 214 15.47 2.03 -30.02
C GLY A 214 14.48 1.77 -28.88
N LYS A 215 14.63 0.68 -28.12
CA LYS A 215 13.79 0.34 -26.96
C LYS A 215 14.61 0.42 -25.69
N TRP A 216 14.00 0.95 -24.64
CA TRP A 216 14.58 0.88 -23.30
C TRP A 216 14.61 -0.57 -22.84
N ARG A 217 15.71 -0.99 -22.23
CA ARG A 217 15.87 -2.37 -21.75
C ARG A 217 16.12 -2.36 -20.24
N LEU A 218 15.11 -2.82 -19.50
CA LEU A 218 15.17 -3.05 -18.07
C LEU A 218 15.85 -4.38 -17.80
N ASN A 219 17.07 -4.30 -17.26
CA ASN A 219 17.94 -5.44 -16.97
C ASN A 219 18.83 -5.16 -15.75
N ASP A 220 19.79 -6.05 -15.52
CA ASP A 220 20.74 -6.00 -14.41
C ASP A 220 21.71 -4.79 -14.46
N ARG A 221 21.78 -4.07 -15.59
CA ARG A 221 22.62 -2.87 -15.74
C ARG A 221 21.92 -1.58 -15.32
N CYS A 222 20.62 -1.62 -15.09
CA CYS A 222 19.90 -0.44 -14.57
C CYS A 222 20.32 -0.15 -13.13
N ALA A 223 20.42 1.13 -12.78
CA ALA A 223 20.75 1.60 -11.45
C ALA A 223 19.48 1.92 -10.65
N THR A 224 19.46 1.56 -9.37
CA THR A 224 18.41 1.99 -8.42
C THR A 224 18.91 3.16 -7.59
N SER A 225 18.13 4.22 -7.46
CA SER A 225 18.44 5.40 -6.66
C SER A 225 17.26 5.84 -5.80
N SER A 226 17.49 6.84 -4.95
CA SER A 226 16.45 7.58 -4.23
C SER A 226 16.07 8.88 -4.94
N ALA A 227 16.23 8.94 -6.26
CA ALA A 227 15.69 10.05 -7.03
C ALA A 227 14.18 10.14 -6.77
N MET A 228 13.70 11.37 -6.74
CA MET A 228 12.40 11.67 -6.17
C MET A 228 11.29 11.42 -7.19
N ASP A 229 10.35 10.54 -6.87
CA ASP A 229 9.21 10.23 -7.71
C ASP A 229 8.03 11.15 -7.37
N TRP A 230 7.68 12.08 -8.28
CA TRP A 230 6.58 13.02 -8.04
C TRP A 230 5.20 12.37 -7.97
N SER A 231 5.04 11.14 -8.47
CA SER A 231 3.76 10.43 -8.45
C SER A 231 3.49 9.70 -7.15
N ASP A 232 4.49 9.59 -6.28
CA ASP A 232 4.43 8.69 -5.14
C ASP A 232 4.60 9.49 -3.84
N PRO A 233 3.56 9.56 -2.97
CA PRO A 233 3.68 10.21 -1.66
C PRO A 233 4.71 9.51 -0.74
N MET A 234 5.20 8.32 -1.12
CA MET A 234 6.34 7.68 -0.46
C MET A 234 7.70 8.28 -0.83
N SER A 235 7.73 9.31 -1.68
CA SER A 235 8.83 10.26 -1.80
C SER A 235 8.64 11.38 -0.76
N PRO A 236 9.55 11.54 0.23
CA PRO A 236 9.39 12.55 1.27
C PRO A 236 9.17 13.96 0.69
N GLY A 237 8.17 14.67 1.22
CA GLY A 237 7.89 16.07 0.86
C GLY A 237 7.03 16.30 -0.38
N HIS A 238 6.54 15.23 -1.04
CA HIS A 238 5.70 15.36 -2.23
C HIS A 238 4.21 15.21 -1.98
N LYS A 239 3.45 16.03 -2.72
CA LYS A 239 2.01 15.81 -2.91
C LYS A 239 1.86 14.76 -3.99
N GLY A 240 1.21 13.67 -3.66
CA GLY A 240 0.95 12.59 -4.60
C GLY A 240 -0.12 11.67 -4.06
N MET A 241 -0.80 10.99 -4.97
CA MET A 241 -1.67 9.89 -4.59
C MET A 241 -0.92 8.58 -4.71
N TYR A 242 -1.29 7.60 -3.90
CA TYR A 242 -0.63 6.30 -3.91
C TYR A 242 -0.73 5.61 -5.29
N PRO A 243 0.38 5.07 -5.84
CA PRO A 243 0.37 4.24 -7.04
C PRO A 243 -0.61 3.07 -7.01
N VAL A 244 -0.95 2.54 -8.20
CA VAL A 244 -1.92 1.43 -8.35
C VAL A 244 -1.57 0.24 -7.45
N SER A 245 -0.28 -0.08 -7.33
CA SER A 245 0.22 -1.19 -6.53
C SER A 245 -0.15 -1.08 -5.06
N TYR A 246 0.02 0.11 -4.47
CA TYR A 246 -0.37 0.36 -3.08
C TYR A 246 -1.88 0.34 -2.90
N GLN A 247 -2.65 0.91 -3.85
CA GLN A 247 -4.11 0.88 -3.78
C GLN A 247 -4.67 -0.54 -3.86
N LEU A 248 -4.11 -1.39 -4.73
CA LEU A 248 -4.47 -2.80 -4.82
C LEU A 248 -4.15 -3.51 -3.50
N TYR A 249 -2.96 -3.27 -2.96
CA TYR A 249 -2.52 -3.91 -1.73
C TYR A 249 -3.36 -3.47 -0.51
N ALA A 250 -3.70 -2.19 -0.41
CA ALA A 250 -4.65 -1.62 0.55
C ALA A 250 -6.09 -2.16 0.36
N GLY A 251 -6.34 -2.82 -0.77
CA GLY A 251 -7.63 -3.36 -1.19
C GLY A 251 -8.61 -2.30 -1.72
N TRP A 252 -8.16 -1.07 -1.97
CA TRP A 252 -8.98 -0.02 -2.60
C TRP A 252 -9.24 -0.30 -4.08
N LEU A 253 -8.42 -1.15 -4.69
CA LEU A 253 -8.64 -1.73 -6.01
C LEU A 253 -8.86 -3.23 -5.90
N LYS A 254 -9.58 -3.79 -6.88
CA LYS A 254 -9.73 -5.23 -7.05
C LYS A 254 -8.77 -5.76 -8.11
N ASP A 255 -8.57 -7.06 -8.16
CA ASP A 255 -7.76 -7.67 -9.24
C ASP A 255 -8.31 -7.36 -10.64
N THR A 256 -9.63 -7.16 -10.77
CA THR A 256 -10.25 -6.74 -12.03
C THR A 256 -9.87 -5.32 -12.46
N ASP A 257 -9.44 -4.48 -11.52
CA ASP A 257 -8.98 -3.11 -11.78
C ASP A 257 -7.49 -3.06 -12.10
N ASN A 258 -6.74 -4.09 -11.71
CA ASN A 258 -5.30 -4.23 -11.94
C ASN A 258 -4.93 -5.70 -12.27
N PRO A 259 -5.42 -6.24 -13.41
CA PRO A 259 -5.27 -7.65 -13.74
C PRO A 259 -3.81 -7.98 -14.07
N ILE A 260 -3.47 -9.25 -13.85
CA ILE A 260 -2.21 -9.82 -14.32
C ILE A 260 -2.33 -10.09 -15.82
N VAL A 261 -1.35 -9.63 -16.59
CA VAL A 261 -1.22 -9.94 -18.02
C VAL A 261 -0.68 -11.37 -18.14
N ALA A 262 -1.51 -12.29 -18.63
CA ALA A 262 -1.18 -13.71 -18.74
C ALA A 262 -0.78 -14.10 -20.17
N GLY A 263 -0.34 -15.35 -20.35
CA GLY A 263 0.19 -15.87 -21.63
C GLY A 263 -0.72 -15.66 -22.85
N ALA A 264 -2.03 -15.69 -22.67
CA ALA A 264 -3.01 -15.48 -23.75
C ALA A 264 -3.14 -14.00 -24.17
N ASP A 265 -2.57 -13.06 -23.41
CA ASP A 265 -2.66 -11.62 -23.63
C ASP A 265 -1.43 -11.03 -24.34
N LEU A 266 -0.48 -11.89 -24.76
CA LEU A 266 0.88 -11.52 -25.17
C LEU A 266 1.05 -11.07 -26.63
N ASP A 267 -0.02 -10.74 -27.33
CA ASP A 267 0.07 -10.15 -28.67
C ASP A 267 -1.21 -9.37 -29.00
N ARG A 268 -1.70 -8.60 -28.02
CA ARG A 268 -2.92 -7.80 -28.19
C ARG A 268 -2.78 -6.39 -27.64
N SER A 269 -3.56 -5.49 -28.22
CA SER A 269 -3.77 -4.14 -27.70
C SER A 269 -4.70 -4.20 -26.49
N LEU A 270 -4.25 -3.61 -25.38
CA LEU A 270 -4.93 -3.56 -24.10
C LEU A 270 -5.27 -2.10 -23.76
N PRO A 271 -6.54 -1.78 -23.45
CA PRO A 271 -6.90 -0.46 -22.97
C PRO A 271 -6.49 -0.31 -21.49
N LEU A 272 -5.96 0.85 -21.13
CA LEU A 272 -5.59 1.25 -19.78
C LEU A 272 -6.29 2.57 -19.44
N ALA A 273 -7.22 2.55 -18.50
CA ALA A 273 -7.87 3.75 -18.01
C ALA A 273 -6.91 4.60 -17.19
N ARG A 274 -7.14 5.91 -17.19
CA ARG A 274 -6.54 6.83 -16.23
C ARG A 274 -6.85 6.33 -14.82
N ILE A 275 -5.83 6.30 -13.97
CA ILE A 275 -5.90 5.70 -12.64
C ILE A 275 -7.13 6.14 -11.84
N TRP A 276 -7.54 7.41 -11.89
CA TRP A 276 -8.64 7.96 -11.07
C TRP A 276 -10.02 7.96 -11.75
N GLU A 277 -10.12 7.40 -12.95
CA GLU A 277 -11.42 7.24 -13.59
C GLU A 277 -12.25 6.27 -12.74
N THR A 278 -13.39 6.73 -12.23
CA THR A 278 -14.36 5.82 -11.63
C THR A 278 -15.01 5.03 -12.75
N ARG A 279 -15.13 3.70 -12.60
CA ARG A 279 -16.05 2.90 -13.43
C ARG A 279 -17.46 3.45 -13.19
N SER A 280 -17.84 4.47 -13.94
CA SER A 280 -19.15 5.09 -13.80
C SER A 280 -20.20 4.04 -14.11
N LYS A 281 -21.12 3.81 -13.17
CA LYS A 281 -22.26 2.90 -13.36
C LYS A 281 -23.26 3.38 -14.44
N LYS A 282 -23.03 4.56 -15.05
CA LYS A 282 -23.83 5.07 -16.17
C LYS A 282 -22.92 5.83 -17.16
N PRO A 283 -22.90 5.44 -18.44
CA PRO A 283 -22.29 6.28 -19.46
C PRO A 283 -23.16 7.49 -19.74
N VAL A 284 -22.58 8.68 -19.69
CA VAL A 284 -23.13 9.86 -20.36
C VAL A 284 -22.37 10.00 -21.67
N GLY A 285 -23.00 9.62 -22.79
CA GLY A 285 -22.42 9.79 -24.14
C GLY A 285 -21.76 8.54 -24.74
N LYS A 286 -21.58 8.59 -26.07
CA LYS A 286 -21.45 7.44 -26.98
C LYS A 286 -20.28 6.51 -26.60
N THR A 287 -20.67 5.31 -26.18
CA THR A 287 -19.89 4.10 -25.96
C THR A 287 -18.77 4.25 -24.92
N PRO A 288 -19.02 3.93 -23.64
CA PRO A 288 -17.92 3.78 -22.70
C PRO A 288 -17.00 2.66 -23.22
N PRO A 289 -15.67 2.80 -23.14
CA PRO A 289 -14.81 1.64 -23.29
C PRO A 289 -15.29 0.61 -22.25
N ALA A 290 -15.46 -0.65 -22.65
CA ALA A 290 -15.68 -1.74 -21.71
C ALA A 290 -14.67 -1.56 -20.56
N GLU A 291 -15.18 -1.40 -19.34
CA GLU A 291 -14.48 -0.94 -18.12
C GLU A 291 -12.97 -1.25 -18.13
N ALA A 292 -12.17 -0.34 -18.70
CA ALA A 292 -10.75 -0.60 -18.86
C ALA A 292 -10.07 -0.62 -17.46
N PRO A 293 -9.17 -1.57 -17.19
CA PRO A 293 -8.40 -1.57 -15.96
C PRO A 293 -7.64 -0.26 -15.75
N VAL A 294 -7.43 0.14 -14.51
CA VAL A 294 -6.65 1.33 -14.13
C VAL A 294 -5.17 1.03 -13.94
N GLY A 295 -4.79 -0.25 -13.99
CA GLY A 295 -3.43 -0.71 -14.10
C GLY A 295 -3.34 -2.11 -14.70
N TYR A 296 -2.11 -2.54 -14.97
CA TYR A 296 -1.79 -3.93 -15.30
C TYR A 296 -0.57 -4.38 -14.51
N ARG A 297 -0.50 -5.69 -14.23
CA ARG A 297 0.67 -6.33 -13.62
C ARG A 297 1.28 -7.36 -14.55
N ILE A 298 2.61 -7.34 -14.69
CA ILE A 298 3.36 -8.39 -15.38
C ILE A 298 4.31 -9.03 -14.37
N ALA A 299 4.18 -10.34 -14.15
CA ALA A 299 5.07 -11.07 -13.26
C ALA A 299 6.50 -11.10 -13.80
N ARG A 300 7.49 -10.95 -12.90
CA ARG A 300 8.92 -11.05 -13.20
C ARG A 300 9.50 -12.29 -12.51
N LYS A 301 10.55 -12.88 -13.08
CA LYS A 301 11.21 -14.09 -12.55
C LYS A 301 11.76 -13.94 -11.13
N ASP A 302 12.03 -12.71 -10.67
CA ASP A 302 12.56 -12.41 -9.33
C ASP A 302 11.46 -12.21 -8.27
N GLY A 303 10.21 -12.58 -8.58
CA GLY A 303 9.05 -12.44 -7.71
C GLY A 303 8.50 -11.01 -7.61
N SER A 304 9.09 -10.04 -8.31
CA SER A 304 8.52 -8.70 -8.44
C SER A 304 7.51 -8.62 -9.60
N PHE A 305 6.84 -7.49 -9.73
CA PHE A 305 5.93 -7.18 -10.82
C PHE A 305 6.33 -5.90 -11.53
N LEU A 306 6.18 -5.85 -12.86
CA LEU A 306 5.98 -4.57 -13.53
C LEU A 306 4.54 -4.13 -13.28
N GLN A 307 4.38 -2.96 -12.69
CA GLN A 307 3.12 -2.29 -12.50
C GLN A 307 3.00 -1.18 -13.54
N ILE A 308 1.96 -1.24 -14.35
CA ILE A 308 1.68 -0.28 -15.42
C ILE A 308 0.54 0.61 -14.95
N GLU A 309 0.68 1.93 -15.09
CA GLU A 309 -0.34 2.90 -14.69
C GLU A 309 -0.39 4.10 -15.65
N TYR A 310 -1.59 4.62 -15.91
CA TYR A 310 -1.77 5.84 -16.67
C TYR A 310 -2.23 6.96 -15.74
N ARG A 311 -1.40 7.99 -15.57
CA ARG A 311 -1.65 9.08 -14.62
C ARG A 311 -1.76 10.43 -15.32
N ARG A 312 -2.63 11.25 -14.77
CA ARG A 312 -2.76 12.68 -15.06
C ARG A 312 -2.87 13.40 -13.72
N PRO A 313 -2.37 14.63 -13.59
CA PRO A 313 -2.62 15.44 -12.40
C PRO A 313 -4.09 15.42 -12.03
N TYR A 314 -4.36 14.96 -10.82
CA TYR A 314 -5.57 15.30 -10.12
C TYR A 314 -5.35 16.61 -9.38
N GLU A 315 -6.01 17.66 -9.85
CA GLU A 315 -5.75 19.06 -9.49
C GLU A 315 -5.74 19.34 -7.98
N VAL A 316 -6.41 18.50 -7.17
CA VAL A 316 -6.43 18.65 -5.70
C VAL A 316 -5.13 18.18 -5.05
N PHE A 317 -4.49 17.11 -5.54
CA PHE A 317 -3.39 16.42 -4.83
C PHE A 317 -2.07 16.37 -5.62
N GLU A 318 -2.10 16.64 -6.91
CA GLU A 318 -0.95 16.48 -7.80
C GLU A 318 -0.71 17.78 -8.59
N GLU A 319 0.36 18.50 -8.24
CA GLU A 319 0.69 19.82 -8.82
C GLU A 319 1.80 19.76 -9.89
N TRP A 320 2.15 18.56 -10.36
CA TRP A 320 3.15 18.36 -11.41
C TRP A 320 2.71 18.92 -12.78
N ASN A 321 3.68 19.26 -13.63
CA ASN A 321 3.42 19.92 -14.90
C ASN A 321 2.53 19.04 -15.82
N PRO A 322 1.33 19.48 -16.24
CA PRO A 322 0.42 18.68 -17.09
C PRO A 322 1.00 18.42 -18.48
N THR A 323 2.07 19.13 -18.86
CA THR A 323 2.78 18.94 -20.12
C THR A 323 3.99 18.00 -20.01
N ALA A 324 4.39 17.57 -18.80
CA ALA A 324 5.49 16.65 -18.59
C ALA A 324 5.21 15.25 -19.17
N ALA A 325 6.26 14.48 -19.42
CA ALA A 325 6.15 13.14 -20.00
C ALA A 325 5.26 12.23 -19.13
N LEU A 326 5.43 12.32 -17.81
CA LEU A 326 4.62 11.66 -16.81
C LEU A 326 3.11 11.83 -16.97
N ALA A 327 2.66 13.05 -17.29
CA ALA A 327 1.26 13.34 -17.54
C ALA A 327 0.79 12.89 -18.92
N LYS A 328 1.69 12.69 -19.90
CA LYS A 328 1.35 12.40 -21.30
C LYS A 328 1.60 10.95 -21.71
N GLY A 329 2.07 10.13 -20.80
CA GLY A 329 2.52 8.77 -21.08
C GLY A 329 1.97 7.75 -20.09
N VAL A 330 2.46 6.53 -20.25
CA VAL A 330 2.20 5.42 -19.33
C VAL A 330 3.41 5.22 -18.43
N THR A 331 3.18 5.25 -17.13
CA THR A 331 4.22 5.04 -16.12
C THR A 331 4.39 3.54 -15.90
N ILE A 332 5.66 3.11 -15.82
CA ILE A 332 6.03 1.76 -15.45
C ILE A 332 6.73 1.82 -14.10
N ARG A 333 6.36 0.91 -13.20
CA ARG A 333 6.97 0.73 -11.89
C ARG A 333 7.40 -0.71 -11.69
N ILE A 334 8.45 -0.93 -10.92
CA ILE A 334 8.75 -2.24 -10.34
C ILE A 334 8.14 -2.26 -8.93
N THR A 335 7.26 -3.23 -8.68
CA THR A 335 6.66 -3.44 -7.37
C THR A 335 7.15 -4.74 -6.76
N ARG A 336 7.54 -4.72 -5.49
CA ARG A 336 7.96 -5.91 -4.73
C ARG A 336 7.25 -5.96 -3.39
N VAL A 337 6.57 -7.07 -3.13
CA VAL A 337 6.07 -7.38 -1.78
C VAL A 337 7.24 -7.92 -0.95
N GLN A 338 7.39 -7.39 0.25
CA GLN A 338 8.38 -7.74 1.25
C GLN A 338 7.66 -8.24 2.51
N ALA A 339 8.40 -8.73 3.49
CA ALA A 339 7.84 -9.32 4.71
C ALA A 339 6.82 -8.41 5.43
N ARG A 340 7.07 -7.10 5.50
CA ARG A 340 6.21 -6.12 6.22
C ARG A 340 5.83 -4.91 5.37
N SER A 341 6.21 -4.91 4.10
CA SER A 341 6.06 -3.74 3.23
C SER A 341 5.87 -4.07 1.77
N ILE A 342 5.34 -3.13 1.01
CA ILE A 342 5.32 -3.12 -0.44
C ILE A 342 6.21 -1.97 -0.93
N ALA A 343 7.20 -2.30 -1.76
CA ALA A 343 8.10 -1.33 -2.36
C ALA A 343 7.68 -1.04 -3.80
N SER A 344 7.77 0.23 -4.20
CA SER A 344 7.51 0.74 -5.54
C SER A 344 8.74 1.51 -6.02
N ALA A 345 9.18 1.22 -7.24
CA ALA A 345 10.22 1.98 -7.90
C ALA A 345 9.75 2.43 -9.29
N ILE A 346 9.71 3.72 -9.56
CA ILE A 346 9.40 4.24 -10.91
C ILE A 346 10.55 3.89 -11.86
N VAL A 347 10.22 3.39 -13.04
CA VAL A 347 11.19 3.17 -14.12
C VAL A 347 11.36 4.48 -14.87
N ASP A 348 12.58 5.01 -14.91
CA ASP A 348 12.94 6.20 -15.65
C ASP A 348 13.63 5.85 -16.98
N PRO A 349 12.88 5.82 -18.10
CA PRO A 349 13.43 5.63 -19.43
C PRO A 349 14.02 6.93 -20.00
N THR A 350 14.27 7.99 -19.24
CA THR A 350 14.89 9.21 -19.77
C THR A 350 16.29 9.43 -19.22
N ASN A 351 16.69 8.66 -18.20
CA ASN A 351 17.89 8.92 -17.40
C ASN A 351 17.97 10.41 -17.04
N ALA A 352 16.82 11.00 -16.68
CA ALA A 352 16.79 12.41 -16.32
C ALA A 352 17.79 12.61 -15.17
N GLY A 353 18.50 13.75 -15.17
CA GLY A 353 19.59 14.02 -14.23
C GLY A 353 19.16 14.03 -12.77
N SER A 354 19.93 14.68 -11.89
CA SER A 354 19.71 14.69 -10.43
C SER A 354 18.42 15.39 -9.95
N GLY A 355 17.47 15.64 -10.84
CA GLY A 355 16.17 16.21 -10.52
C GLY A 355 15.15 15.14 -10.18
N PRO A 356 13.95 15.58 -9.79
CA PRO A 356 12.86 14.67 -9.58
C PRO A 356 12.42 14.01 -10.89
N VAL A 357 12.02 12.76 -10.80
CA VAL A 357 11.63 11.94 -11.93
C VAL A 357 10.19 12.28 -12.34
N GLN A 358 10.04 12.75 -13.57
CA GLN A 358 8.75 13.04 -14.18
C GLN A 358 8.59 12.40 -15.56
N THR A 359 8.71 11.08 -15.58
CA THR A 359 8.86 10.30 -16.80
C THR A 359 7.79 9.22 -16.94
N SER A 360 7.50 8.89 -18.20
CA SER A 360 6.60 7.82 -18.63
C SER A 360 6.98 7.42 -20.05
N LEU A 361 6.55 6.24 -20.49
CA LEU A 361 6.60 5.88 -21.90
C LEU A 361 5.55 6.69 -22.66
N LEU A 362 5.99 7.47 -23.64
CA LEU A 362 5.12 8.21 -24.55
C LEU A 362 4.60 7.30 -25.68
N ALA A 363 3.55 7.74 -26.37
CA ALA A 363 3.06 7.04 -27.55
C ALA A 363 4.19 6.79 -28.57
N GLY A 364 4.23 5.57 -29.12
CA GLY A 364 5.28 5.06 -29.99
C GLY A 364 6.53 4.52 -29.28
N GLN A 365 6.66 4.70 -27.96
CA GLN A 365 7.81 4.21 -27.21
C GLN A 365 7.57 2.81 -26.64
N SER A 366 8.67 2.06 -26.47
CA SER A 366 8.65 0.72 -25.88
C SER A 366 9.69 0.54 -24.78
N LEU A 367 9.35 -0.32 -23.82
CA LEU A 367 10.23 -0.86 -22.78
C LEU A 367 10.25 -2.38 -22.88
N SER A 368 11.43 -2.97 -22.92
CA SER A 368 11.64 -4.42 -22.80
C SER A 368 12.17 -4.72 -21.41
N ASP A 369 11.64 -5.74 -20.73
CA ASP A 369 12.12 -6.18 -19.41
C ASP A 369 12.56 -7.63 -19.49
N ASP A 370 13.84 -7.87 -19.18
CA ASP A 370 14.46 -9.19 -19.31
C ASP A 370 13.90 -10.19 -18.29
N LEU A 371 13.46 -9.71 -17.11
CA LEU A 371 12.95 -10.58 -16.05
C LEU A 371 11.52 -11.06 -16.29
N SER A 372 10.66 -10.27 -16.93
CA SER A 372 9.34 -10.73 -17.40
C SER A 372 9.40 -11.37 -18.79
N GLY A 373 10.46 -11.10 -19.56
CA GLY A 373 10.58 -11.51 -20.95
C GLY A 373 9.58 -10.79 -21.87
N LYS A 374 9.12 -9.59 -21.50
CA LYS A 374 8.07 -8.83 -22.21
C LYS A 374 8.58 -7.51 -22.76
N THR A 375 8.01 -7.12 -23.90
CA THR A 375 8.05 -5.76 -24.43
C THR A 375 6.68 -5.12 -24.26
N ILE A 376 6.65 -3.94 -23.64
CA ILE A 376 5.48 -3.08 -23.50
C ILE A 376 5.67 -1.93 -24.48
N THR A 377 4.69 -1.67 -25.34
CA THR A 377 4.68 -0.53 -26.27
C THR A 377 3.43 0.31 -26.03
N VAL A 378 3.60 1.62 -25.92
CA VAL A 378 2.46 2.54 -25.84
C VAL A 378 2.02 2.87 -27.25
N GLU A 379 0.85 2.41 -27.66
CA GLU A 379 0.32 2.65 -29.01
C GLU A 379 -0.28 4.06 -29.13
N SER A 380 -1.09 4.44 -28.14
CA SER A 380 -1.70 5.77 -28.07
C SER A 380 -1.98 6.20 -26.63
N VAL A 381 -2.08 7.50 -26.40
CA VAL A 381 -2.49 8.09 -25.11
C VAL A 381 -3.47 9.22 -25.39
N ASP A 382 -4.73 9.01 -25.02
CA ASP A 382 -5.79 10.02 -25.09
C ASP A 382 -6.08 10.57 -23.68
N ALA A 383 -7.01 11.51 -23.53
CA ALA A 383 -7.28 12.17 -22.24
C ALA A 383 -7.58 11.19 -21.07
N ASN A 384 -8.31 10.10 -21.35
CA ASN A 384 -8.81 9.17 -20.31
C ASN A 384 -8.33 7.72 -20.48
N VAL A 385 -7.82 7.35 -21.64
CA VAL A 385 -7.40 5.97 -21.95
C VAL A 385 -6.07 5.98 -22.69
N ALA A 386 -5.17 5.09 -22.31
CA ALA A 386 -4.01 4.70 -23.09
C ALA A 386 -4.22 3.32 -23.71
N LYS A 387 -3.59 3.06 -24.85
CA LYS A 387 -3.55 1.73 -25.49
C LYS A 387 -2.14 1.17 -25.42
N LEU A 388 -2.03 -0.08 -24.99
CA LEU A 388 -0.79 -0.77 -24.76
C LEU A 388 -0.72 -2.03 -25.60
N HIS A 389 0.39 -2.23 -26.30
CA HIS A 389 0.71 -3.51 -26.89
C HIS A 389 1.74 -4.23 -26.02
N ILE A 390 1.41 -5.43 -25.55
CA ILE A 390 2.33 -6.23 -24.75
C ILE A 390 2.63 -7.51 -25.51
N LYS A 391 3.92 -7.79 -25.72
CA LYS A 391 4.37 -9.02 -26.37
C LYS A 391 5.58 -9.67 -25.74
N SER A 392 5.79 -10.95 -26.05
CA SER A 392 7.04 -11.63 -25.68
C SER A 392 8.22 -11.03 -26.43
N ILE A 393 9.38 -10.95 -25.77
CA ILE A 393 10.65 -10.65 -26.43
C ILE A 393 10.98 -11.85 -27.33
N SER A 394 11.04 -11.64 -28.63
CA SER A 394 11.24 -12.69 -29.64
C SER A 394 12.62 -13.37 -29.59
N ASP A 395 13.51 -12.92 -28.70
CA ASP A 395 14.91 -13.36 -28.59
C ASP A 395 15.24 -14.09 -27.26
N VAL A 396 14.26 -14.68 -26.57
CA VAL A 396 14.57 -15.60 -25.47
C VAL A 396 14.62 -17.02 -26.04
N PRO A 397 15.81 -17.65 -26.19
CA PRO A 397 15.88 -19.07 -26.50
C PRO A 397 15.00 -19.79 -25.48
N ALA A 398 14.15 -20.70 -25.94
CA ALA A 398 13.42 -21.59 -25.04
C ALA A 398 14.45 -22.19 -24.06
N ALA A 399 14.17 -22.08 -22.76
CA ALA A 399 15.02 -22.73 -21.76
C ALA A 399 15.09 -24.24 -22.10
N PRO A 400 16.29 -24.84 -22.03
CA PRO A 400 16.49 -26.26 -22.37
C PRO A 400 15.64 -27.20 -21.52
#